data_AF-A0A816EKZ8-F1
#
_entry.id   AF-A0A816EKZ8-F1
#
_cell.length_a   1.000
_cell.length_b   1.000
_cell.length_c   1.000
_cell.angle_alpha   90.00
_cell.angle_beta   90.00
_cell.angle_gamma   90.00
#
_symmetry.space_group_name_H-M   'P 1'
#
loop_
_entity.id
_entity.type
_entity.pdbx_description
1 polymer ?
#
loop_
_entity_poly.entity_id
_entity_poly.type
_entity_poly.pdbx_seq_one_letter_code
_entity_poly.pdbx_strand_id
1 'polypeptide(L)'
;SFSYVFVGRKTGESQEYAIKKIACHSEEDEIRFRKEVENYQRFEHPSLVPLIYWEQIKCRAKENTTSFIYMVFPYYKNVLLHDALANKTKYFTKTLINLFLSICEGIRIIHEAEMAH
;
A
#
# COMPACT_ATOMS: atom_id res chain seq x y z
N SER A 1 2.78 -15.39 -4.36
CA SER A 1 3.31 -14.55 -5.45
C SER A 1 4.22 -13.48 -4.88
N PHE A 2 5.26 -13.08 -5.62
CA PHE A 2 6.20 -12.06 -5.18
C PHE A 2 5.72 -10.67 -5.60
N SER A 3 5.84 -9.69 -4.70
CA SER A 3 5.61 -8.27 -5.00
C SER A 3 6.89 -7.48 -4.78
N TYR A 4 7.11 -6.47 -5.61
CA TYR A 4 8.23 -5.54 -5.49
C TYR A 4 7.70 -4.14 -5.29
N VAL A 5 8.39 -3.33 -4.49
CA VAL A 5 8.07 -1.91 -4.31
C VAL A 5 9.23 -1.08 -4.86
N PHE A 6 8.90 -0.15 -5.75
CA PHE A 6 9.85 0.79 -6.35
C PHE A 6 9.54 2.20 -5.89
N VAL A 7 10.55 3.06 -5.84
CA VAL A 7 10.35 4.51 -5.79
C VAL A 7 10.29 5.01 -7.23
N GLY A 8 9.19 5.66 -7.58
CA GLY A 8 8.97 6.25 -8.89
C GLY A 8 8.68 7.73 -8.82
N ARG A 9 8.83 8.42 -9.94
CA ARG A 9 8.54 9.84 -10.10
C ARG A 9 7.96 10.05 -11.48
N LYS A 10 6.90 10.84 -11.58
CA LYS A 10 6.36 11.22 -12.87
C LYS A 10 7.29 12.23 -13.54
N THR A 11 7.54 12.06 -14.84
CA THR A 11 8.43 12.94 -15.61
C THR A 11 7.97 14.40 -15.49
N GLY A 12 8.86 15.28 -15.06
CA GLY A 12 8.57 16.70 -14.86
C GLY A 12 7.99 17.07 -13.49
N GLU A 13 7.66 16.10 -12.63
CA GLU A 13 7.24 16.34 -11.25
C GLU A 13 8.39 16.08 -10.28
N SER A 14 8.44 16.80 -9.16
CA SER A 14 9.39 16.53 -8.07
C SER A 14 8.88 15.49 -7.07
N GLN A 15 7.56 15.24 -7.08
CA GLN A 15 6.89 14.33 -6.16
C GLN A 15 7.26 12.87 -6.44
N GLU A 16 7.64 12.16 -5.38
CA GLU A 16 7.97 10.74 -5.43
C GLU A 16 6.79 9.89 -4.95
N TYR A 17 6.71 8.68 -5.49
CA TYR A 17 5.63 7.72 -5.27
C TYR A 17 6.21 6.34 -4.98
N ALA A 18 5.51 5.56 -4.17
CA ALA A 18 5.79 4.14 -4.00
C ALA A 18 4.96 3.34 -5.00
N ILE A 19 5.60 2.52 -5.82
CA ILE A 19 4.95 1.71 -6.86
C ILE A 19 5.10 0.25 -6.49
N LYS A 20 4.00 -0.39 -6.07
CA LYS A 20 3.94 -1.83 -5.81
C LYS A 20 3.61 -2.53 -7.12
N LYS A 21 4.53 -3.37 -7.61
CA LYS A 21 4.34 -4.28 -8.75
C LYS A 21 4.10 -5.68 -8.25
N ILE A 22 3.01 -6.29 -8.68
CA ILE A 22 2.59 -7.63 -8.28
C ILE A 22 2.51 -8.50 -9.53
N ALA A 23 3.22 -9.63 -9.54
CA ALA A 23 3.11 -10.62 -10.61
C ALA A 23 1.98 -11.60 -10.32
N CYS A 24 1.11 -11.82 -11.30
CA CYS A 24 0.01 -12.78 -11.25
C CYS A 24 0.31 -13.91 -12.23
N HIS A 25 0.36 -15.15 -11.72
CA HIS A 25 0.66 -16.34 -12.51
C HIS A 25 -0.56 -17.26 -12.71
N SER A 26 -1.71 -16.89 -12.12
CA SER A 26 -2.98 -17.59 -12.26
C SER A 26 -4.15 -16.61 -12.21
N GLU A 27 -5.33 -17.07 -12.61
CA GLU A 27 -6.57 -16.29 -12.45
C GLU A 27 -6.93 -16.05 -10.97
N GLU A 28 -6.59 -17.00 -10.09
CA GLU A 28 -6.79 -16.87 -8.64
C GLU A 28 -5.93 -15.74 -8.05
N ASP A 29 -4.68 -15.60 -8.52
CA ASP A 29 -3.84 -14.45 -8.19
C ASP A 29 -4.53 -13.15 -8.63
N GLU A 30 -5.03 -13.08 -9.86
CA GLU A 30 -5.72 -11.88 -10.37
C GLU A 30 -6.95 -11.52 -9.53
N ILE A 31 -7.78 -12.51 -9.16
CA ILE A 31 -8.96 -12.28 -8.31
C ILE A 31 -8.53 -11.78 -6.93
N ARG A 32 -7.55 -12.44 -6.30
CA ARG A 32 -7.05 -12.06 -4.98
C ARG A 32 -6.51 -10.64 -4.96
N PHE A 33 -5.67 -10.26 -5.93
CA PHE A 33 -5.04 -8.95 -5.96
C PHE A 33 -6.01 -7.85 -6.43
N ARG A 34 -7.01 -8.15 -7.27
CA ARG A 34 -8.11 -7.21 -7.52
C ARG A 34 -8.91 -6.91 -6.26
N LYS A 35 -9.17 -7.91 -5.43
CA LYS A 35 -9.82 -7.69 -4.12
C LYS A 35 -8.97 -6.79 -3.22
N GLU A 36 -7.64 -6.91 -3.26
CA GLU A 36 -6.74 -6.00 -2.55
C GLU A 36 -6.89 -4.56 -3.07
N VAL A 37 -6.90 -4.35 -4.39
CA VAL A 37 -7.15 -3.03 -5.01
C VAL A 37 -8.51 -2.46 -4.59
N GLU A 38 -9.57 -3.25 -4.68
CA GLU A 38 -10.93 -2.84 -4.27
C GLU A 38 -10.96 -2.41 -2.81
N ASN A 39 -10.26 -3.12 -1.93
CA ASN A 39 -10.16 -2.76 -0.51
C ASN A 39 -9.50 -1.39 -0.31
N TYR A 40 -8.43 -1.07 -1.05
CA TYR A 40 -7.79 0.24 -1.00
C TYR A 40 -8.67 1.36 -1.55
N GLN A 41 -9.52 1.09 -2.54
CA GLN A 41 -10.42 2.10 -3.13
C GLN A 41 -11.59 2.48 -2.23
N ARG A 42 -11.89 1.68 -1.19
CA ARG A 42 -13.03 1.92 -0.29
C ARG A 42 -12.83 3.07 0.70
N PHE A 43 -11.59 3.44 0.98
CA PHE A 43 -11.30 4.36 2.06
C PHE A 43 -10.39 5.50 1.62
N GLU A 44 -10.80 6.71 1.96
CA GLU A 44 -9.98 7.91 1.88
C GLU A 44 -9.94 8.54 3.28
N HIS A 45 -8.89 8.22 4.04
CA HIS A 45 -8.74 8.68 5.41
C HIS A 45 -7.27 8.95 5.77
N PRO A 46 -6.93 10.00 6.55
CA PRO A 46 -5.54 10.32 6.90
C PRO A 46 -4.77 9.21 7.63
N SER A 47 -5.48 8.33 8.34
CA SER A 47 -4.88 7.18 9.04
C SER A 47 -4.65 5.94 8.15
N LEU A 48 -5.05 5.99 6.88
CA LEU A 48 -4.90 4.91 5.92
C LEU A 48 -4.05 5.38 4.75
N VAL A 49 -3.25 4.49 4.17
CA VAL A 49 -2.44 4.83 3.00
C VAL A 49 -3.37 4.88 1.78
N PRO A 50 -3.52 6.05 1.12
CA PRO A 50 -4.42 6.17 -0.02
C PRO A 50 -3.81 5.53 -1.27
N LEU A 51 -4.64 4.86 -2.06
CA LEU A 51 -4.27 4.41 -3.40
C LEU A 51 -4.49 5.54 -4.39
N ILE A 52 -3.41 6.02 -5.01
CA ILE A 52 -3.46 7.14 -5.97
C ILE A 52 -3.89 6.65 -7.35
N TYR A 53 -3.31 5.53 -7.79
CA TYR A 53 -3.55 4.96 -9.11
C TYR A 53 -3.28 3.46 -9.08
N TRP A 54 -3.96 2.72 -9.95
CA TRP A 54 -3.62 1.32 -10.19
C TRP A 54 -3.91 0.93 -11.64
N GLU A 55 -3.23 -0.10 -12.12
CA GLU A 55 -3.44 -0.64 -13.46
C GLU A 55 -3.04 -2.11 -13.55
N GLN A 56 -3.78 -2.90 -14.32
CA GLN A 56 -3.44 -4.28 -14.65
C GLN A 56 -2.93 -4.38 -16.09
N ILE A 57 -1.69 -4.86 -16.25
CA ILE A 57 -1.05 -5.08 -17.54
C ILE A 57 -0.97 -6.58 -17.82
N LYS A 58 -1.62 -7.05 -18.89
CA LYS A 58 -1.56 -8.46 -19.31
C LYS A 58 -0.42 -8.65 -20.32
N CYS A 59 0.52 -9.53 -20.02
CA CYS A 59 1.57 -9.95 -20.94
C CYS A 59 1.17 -11.27 -21.60
N ARG A 60 0.81 -11.24 -22.89
CA ARG A 60 0.62 -12.47 -23.66
C ARG A 60 1.97 -12.95 -24.19
N ALA A 61 2.56 -13.94 -23.53
CA ALA A 61 3.55 -14.80 -24.16
C ALA A 61 2.83 -16.02 -24.77
N LYS A 62 3.37 -16.57 -25.87
CA LYS A 62 2.72 -17.63 -26.67
C LYS A 62 2.29 -18.88 -25.89
N GLU A 63 2.82 -19.10 -24.68
CA GLU A 63 2.56 -20.30 -23.88
C GLU A 63 2.20 -20.01 -22.40
N ASN A 64 2.32 -18.75 -21.93
CA ASN A 64 1.99 -18.36 -20.55
C ASN A 64 1.39 -16.96 -20.52
N THR A 65 0.22 -16.81 -19.90
CA THR A 65 -0.39 -15.51 -19.63
C THR A 65 0.03 -15.06 -18.24
N THR A 66 1.08 -14.24 -18.16
CA THR A 66 1.45 -13.55 -16.91
C THR A 66 0.83 -12.17 -16.95
N SER A 67 0.19 -11.73 -15.88
CA SER A 67 -0.25 -10.34 -15.74
C SER A 67 0.45 -9.68 -14.56
N PHE A 68 0.50 -8.34 -14.60
CA PHE A 68 1.08 -7.53 -13.56
C PHE A 68 0.06 -6.52 -13.09
N ILE A 69 -0.08 -6.38 -11.77
CA ILE A 69 -0.85 -5.29 -11.16
C ILE A 69 0.14 -4.28 -10.59
N TYR A 70 -0.07 -3.02 -10.96
CA TYR A 70 0.69 -1.87 -10.47
C TYR A 70 -0.23 -1.05 -9.57
N MET A 71 0.26 -0.70 -8.38
CA MET A 71 -0.44 0.18 -7.43
C MET A 71 0.50 1.31 -7.02
N VAL A 72 0.02 2.54 -7.10
CA VAL A 72 0.78 3.76 -6.82
C VAL A 72 0.25 4.38 -5.52
N PHE A 73 1.17 4.62 -4.59
CA PHE A 73 0.90 5.20 -3.28
C PHE A 73 1.79 6.42 -3.04
N PRO A 74 1.45 7.30 -2.08
CA PRO A 74 2.37 8.32 -1.61
C PRO A 74 3.68 7.69 -1.12
N TYR A 75 4.81 8.33 -1.40
CA TYR A 75 6.09 7.89 -0.86
C TYR A 75 6.39 8.61 0.47
N TYR A 76 6.39 7.84 1.55
CA TYR A 76 6.80 8.34 2.88
C TYR A 76 8.29 8.04 3.10
N LYS A 77 9.11 9.09 3.06
CA LYS A 77 10.58 9.01 3.30
C LYS A 77 10.98 8.69 4.74
N ASN A 78 10.00 8.66 5.64
CA ASN A 78 10.26 8.50 7.07
C ASN A 78 10.65 7.06 7.39
N VAL A 79 11.44 6.91 8.46
CA VAL A 79 11.80 5.62 9.04
C VAL A 79 10.52 4.88 9.44
N LEU A 80 10.47 3.57 9.16
CA LEU A 80 9.36 2.72 9.59
C LEU A 80 9.17 2.85 11.11
N LEU A 81 7.93 2.82 11.57
CA LEU A 81 7.65 2.93 13.01
C LEU A 81 8.46 1.92 13.84
N HIS A 82 8.61 0.69 13.33
CA HIS A 82 9.42 -0.34 13.96
C HIS A 82 10.87 0.12 14.19
N ASP A 83 11.52 0.63 13.16
CA ASP A 83 12.93 1.05 13.21
C ASP A 83 13.12 2.32 14.02
N ALA A 84 12.09 3.19 14.01
CA ALA A 84 12.01 4.33 14.89
C ALA A 84 11.99 3.84 16.35
N LEU A 85 11.05 2.98 16.73
CA LEU A 85 10.91 2.47 18.10
C LEU A 85 12.11 1.65 18.59
N ALA A 86 12.79 0.94 17.70
CA ALA A 86 14.01 0.17 18.02
C ALA A 86 15.16 1.08 18.46
N ASN A 87 15.28 2.25 17.84
CA ASN A 87 16.15 3.31 18.32
C ASN A 87 15.44 4.00 19.48
N LYS A 88 15.76 3.60 20.72
CA LYS A 88 15.24 4.09 22.03
C LYS A 88 15.42 5.60 22.28
N THR A 89 15.15 6.43 21.29
CA THR A 89 15.01 7.86 21.41
C THR A 89 13.79 8.14 22.27
N LYS A 90 13.85 9.21 23.07
CA LYS A 90 12.73 9.66 23.90
C LYS A 90 11.60 10.11 22.99
N TYR A 91 10.74 9.19 22.58
CA TYR A 91 9.47 9.54 21.99
C TYR A 91 8.71 10.36 23.03
N PHE A 92 8.46 11.63 22.72
CA PHE A 92 7.57 12.46 23.52
C PHE A 92 6.24 11.74 23.64
N THR A 93 5.74 11.55 24.86
CA THR A 93 4.51 10.81 25.17
C THR A 93 3.34 11.20 24.26
N LYS A 94 3.23 12.50 23.93
CA LYS A 94 2.20 13.02 23.02
C LYS A 94 2.28 12.46 21.59
N THR A 95 3.48 12.33 21.02
CA THR A 95 3.68 11.78 19.67
C THR A 95 3.25 10.32 19.61
N LEU A 96 3.62 9.54 20.64
CA LEU A 96 3.24 8.13 20.71
C LEU A 96 1.72 7.95 20.87
N ILE A 97 1.08 8.78 21.70
CA ILE A 97 -0.38 8.78 21.87
C ILE A 97 -1.09 9.13 20.56
N ASN A 98 -0.66 10.20 19.87
CA ASN A 98 -1.26 10.60 18.60
C ASN A 98 -1.11 9.52 17.51
N LEU A 99 0.03 8.84 17.49
CA LEU A 99 0.28 7.73 16.58
C LEU A 99 -0.64 6.55 16.90
N PHE A 100 -0.73 6.18 18.18
CA PHE A 100 -1.63 5.11 18.62
C PHE A 100 -3.09 5.41 18.27
N LEU A 101 -3.54 6.65 18.52
CA LEU A 101 -4.88 7.10 18.13
C LEU A 101 -5.09 6.99 16.62
N SER A 102 -4.11 7.41 15.82
CA SER A 102 -4.18 7.30 14.35
C SER A 102 -4.33 5.85 13.91
N ILE A 103 -3.58 4.91 14.52
CA ILE A 103 -3.68 3.47 14.25
C ILE A 103 -5.07 2.95 14.62
N CYS A 104 -5.59 3.30 15.80
CA CYS A 104 -6.92 2.90 16.26
C CYS A 104 -8.02 3.39 15.30
N GLU A 105 -7.93 4.63 14.82
CA GLU A 105 -8.87 5.17 13.84
C GLU A 105 -8.82 4.40 12.51
N GLY A 106 -7.62 4.07 12.02
CA GLY A 106 -7.47 3.23 10.83
C GLY A 106 -8.11 1.86 10.99
N ILE A 107 -7.88 1.20 12.13
CA ILE A 107 -8.48 -0.12 12.44
C ILE A 107 -10.00 -0.01 12.56
N ARG A 108 -10.52 1.02 13.22
CA ARG A 108 -11.96 1.26 13.36
C ARG A 108 -12.64 1.32 11.99
N ILE A 109 -12.09 2.11 11.07
CA ILE A 109 -12.61 2.26 9.70
C ILE A 109 -12.64 0.91 8.97
N ILE A 110 -11.57 0.13 9.09
CA ILE A 110 -11.47 -1.20 8.46
C ILE A 110 -12.52 -2.16 9.03
N HIS A 111 -12.67 -2.20 10.36
CA HIS A 111 -13.64 -3.07 11.03
C HIS A 111 -15.10 -2.66 10.75
N GLU A 112 -15.41 -1.37 10.66
CA GLU A 112 -16.75 -0.87 10.31
C GLU A 112 -17.18 -1.28 8.90
N ALA A 113 -16.22 -1.54 8.01
CA ALA A 113 -16.46 -2.06 6.67
C ALA A 113 -16.45 -3.60 6.58
N GLU A 114 -16.57 -4.29 7.73
CA GLU A 114 -16.56 -5.75 7.85
C GLU A 114 -15.33 -6.43 7.26
N MET A 115 -14.20 -5.71 7.21
CA MET A 115 -12.92 -6.25 6.79
C MET A 115 -12.10 -6.65 8.02
N ALA A 116 -11.53 -7.85 8.01
CA ALA A 116 -10.45 -8.19 8.93
C ALA A 116 -9.13 -7.67 8.35
N HIS A 117 -8.32 -6.99 9.16
CA HIS A 117 -6.94 -6.64 8.82
C HIS A 117 -6.03 -7.86 8.96
#